data_AF-A0A668AXX4-F1
#
_entry.id   AF-A0A668AXX4-F1
#
_cell.length_a   1.000
_cell.length_b   1.000
_cell.length_c   1.000
_cell.angle_alpha   90.00
_cell.angle_beta   90.00
_cell.angle_gamma   90.00
#
_symmetry.space_group_name_H-M   'P 1'
#
loop_
_entity.id
_entity.type
_entity.pdbx_description
1 polymer ?
#
loop_
_entity_poly.entity_id
_entity_poly.type
_entity_poly.pdbx_seq_one_letter_code
_entity_poly.pdbx_strand_id
1 'polypeptide(L)'
;MRPGQWTSDGVTVRVRCARVVVCIVLLCQAHEALEDASPSKKALTLRRAYLGLDKCNACVGTSICKKLFKNHIRFDWWMFPEQAVPSDDRQSFLGNLTDDLQSWRPVLLSFLSSPHQHNLSDLFICRSAGKQGPCSIEAVLTATPRFQRWKRSHLLLPHMVQGLAPPLLRCPSQRLLDRLVRRYAEVADVGSLQMKHFTEKDKLRLLYTLTVSQHPLVLQMFPGAEGWPFPRYHGACGRLMVWTSSRPLSALYGASMEQRADAVYQLIQLSQGLDSNSLGFRLYYTQLGEDMFGLLEDGRLIISDASTIGVIDLVQGFPPDRPSPSGPDEDIFACLGQGTSPCSQPPPCRSVRPSQSFTMLCRHLLPKLLSVREAQAGHEIGTDAGRLPSNVTLLLRVCADPSQPDWRILWAVQALKDTLKPLRPCSQDYSYRFPECRYNQGY
;
A
#
# COMPACT_ATOMS: atom_id res chain seq x y z
N MET A 1 48.24 -77.75 -51.55
CA MET A 1 47.74 -77.70 -52.94
C MET A 1 47.13 -76.32 -53.16
N ARG A 2 47.61 -75.54 -54.14
CA ARG A 2 46.83 -74.43 -54.76
C ARG A 2 45.83 -75.05 -55.77
N PRO A 3 44.90 -74.33 -56.45
CA PRO A 3 44.47 -72.92 -56.40
C PRO A 3 42.92 -72.79 -56.37
N GLY A 4 42.37 -71.57 -56.51
CA GLY A 4 40.95 -71.39 -56.85
C GLY A 4 40.48 -69.95 -56.84
N GLN A 5 40.93 -69.16 -57.82
CA GLN A 5 40.47 -67.79 -58.09
C GLN A 5 39.43 -67.85 -59.20
N TRP A 6 38.23 -67.28 -59.00
CA TRP A 6 37.30 -66.87 -60.07
C TRP A 6 36.60 -65.55 -59.67
N THR A 7 36.50 -64.66 -60.64
CA THR A 7 36.16 -63.22 -60.57
C THR A 7 34.71 -62.91 -60.94
N SER A 8 34.34 -61.62 -60.79
CA SER A 8 33.21 -60.87 -61.39
C SER A 8 31.89 -60.87 -60.59
N ASP A 9 31.12 -59.79 -60.40
CA ASP A 9 31.16 -58.38 -60.84
C ASP A 9 30.29 -57.52 -59.88
N GLY A 10 30.52 -56.21 -59.85
CA GLY A 10 29.42 -55.23 -59.87
C GLY A 10 28.90 -54.60 -58.56
N VAL A 11 29.27 -53.32 -58.41
CA VAL A 11 28.50 -52.18 -57.85
C VAL A 11 28.53 -51.89 -56.34
N THR A 12 29.33 -50.88 -56.04
CA THR A 12 29.32 -49.89 -54.95
C THR A 12 27.95 -49.36 -54.51
N VAL A 13 27.75 -49.25 -53.18
CA VAL A 13 26.95 -48.19 -52.55
C VAL A 13 27.78 -47.49 -51.47
N ARG A 14 28.46 -46.40 -51.85
CA ARG A 14 29.06 -45.41 -50.94
C ARG A 14 28.14 -44.21 -50.89
N VAL A 15 27.18 -44.16 -49.95
CA VAL A 15 26.40 -42.93 -49.71
C VAL A 15 25.96 -42.82 -48.25
N ARG A 16 26.39 -41.72 -47.60
CA ARG A 16 25.79 -41.01 -46.44
C ARG A 16 25.91 -41.60 -45.03
N CYS A 17 27.12 -41.81 -44.53
CA CYS A 17 27.34 -41.79 -43.06
C CYS A 17 27.58 -40.36 -42.50
N ALA A 18 28.10 -39.42 -43.29
CA ALA A 18 28.46 -38.08 -42.79
C ALA A 18 27.26 -37.16 -42.48
N ARG A 19 26.10 -37.32 -43.15
CA ARG A 19 24.92 -36.47 -42.89
C ARG A 19 24.12 -36.90 -41.66
N VAL A 20 24.18 -38.18 -41.28
CA VAL A 20 23.45 -38.71 -40.13
C VAL A 20 24.13 -38.29 -38.83
N VAL A 21 25.47 -38.30 -38.79
CA VAL A 21 26.24 -37.87 -37.59
C VAL A 21 26.08 -36.36 -37.34
N VAL A 22 26.05 -35.54 -38.39
CA VAL A 22 25.83 -34.08 -38.25
C VAL A 22 24.39 -33.78 -37.80
N CYS A 23 23.38 -34.51 -38.29
CA CYS A 23 22.01 -34.37 -37.76
C CYS A 23 21.89 -34.81 -36.31
N ILE A 24 22.56 -35.89 -35.89
CA ILE A 24 22.50 -36.36 -34.50
C ILE A 24 23.22 -35.39 -33.56
N VAL A 25 24.36 -34.81 -33.96
CA VAL A 25 25.06 -33.81 -33.15
C VAL A 25 24.28 -32.48 -33.08
N LEU A 26 23.64 -32.05 -34.17
CA LEU A 26 22.76 -30.87 -34.16
C LEU A 26 21.45 -31.12 -33.40
N LEU A 27 20.91 -32.35 -33.43
CA LEU A 27 19.74 -32.74 -32.63
C LEU A 27 20.10 -32.88 -31.14
N CYS A 28 21.29 -33.37 -30.78
CA CYS A 28 21.77 -33.39 -29.40
C CYS A 28 22.05 -31.98 -28.86
N GLN A 29 22.66 -31.09 -29.66
CA GLN A 29 22.85 -29.69 -29.26
C GLN A 29 21.53 -28.90 -29.20
N ALA A 30 20.53 -29.26 -30.03
CA ALA A 30 19.18 -28.73 -29.92
C ALA A 30 18.42 -29.31 -28.70
N HIS A 31 18.71 -30.54 -28.28
CA HIS A 31 18.13 -31.14 -27.07
C HIS A 31 18.74 -30.55 -25.79
N GLU A 32 20.06 -30.32 -25.77
CA GLU A 32 20.74 -29.61 -24.67
C GLU A 32 20.31 -28.12 -24.57
N ALA A 33 19.92 -27.49 -25.69
CA ALA A 33 19.36 -26.13 -25.68
C ALA A 33 17.88 -26.07 -25.29
N LEU A 34 17.14 -27.18 -25.32
CA LEU A 34 15.70 -27.24 -24.99
C LEU A 34 15.43 -27.74 -23.55
N GLU A 35 16.44 -28.32 -22.88
CA GLU A 35 16.33 -28.82 -21.50
C GLU A 35 16.57 -27.78 -20.40
N ASP A 36 16.87 -26.51 -20.72
CA ASP A 36 17.28 -25.56 -19.68
C ASP A 36 16.14 -24.79 -18.97
N ALA A 37 14.89 -25.25 -19.11
CA ALA A 37 13.77 -24.63 -18.42
C ALA A 37 12.74 -25.67 -17.94
N SER A 38 13.10 -26.41 -16.88
CA SER A 38 12.13 -27.21 -16.11
C SER A 38 10.87 -26.36 -15.74
N PRO A 39 9.67 -26.95 -15.69
CA PRO A 39 8.42 -26.24 -15.34
C PRO A 39 8.54 -25.41 -14.04
N SER A 40 9.27 -25.95 -13.05
CA SER A 40 9.55 -25.27 -11.78
C SER A 40 10.42 -24.01 -11.95
N LYS A 41 11.46 -24.04 -12.79
CA LYS A 41 12.29 -22.86 -13.10
C LYS A 41 11.48 -21.79 -13.83
N LYS A 42 10.66 -22.17 -14.82
CA LYS A 42 9.79 -21.22 -15.56
C LYS A 42 8.79 -20.51 -14.64
N ALA A 43 8.09 -21.26 -13.79
CA ALA A 43 7.15 -20.71 -12.82
C ALA A 43 7.84 -19.77 -11.81
N LEU A 44 9.05 -20.12 -11.36
CA LEU A 44 9.83 -19.26 -10.47
C LEU A 44 10.26 -17.94 -11.14
N THR A 45 10.69 -17.99 -12.40
CA THR A 45 11.06 -16.80 -13.17
C THR A 45 9.84 -15.90 -13.39
N LEU A 46 8.69 -16.48 -13.77
CA LEU A 46 7.44 -15.73 -13.93
C LEU A 46 7.02 -15.04 -12.62
N ARG A 47 7.07 -15.75 -11.49
CA ARG A 47 6.76 -15.19 -10.16
C ARG A 47 7.69 -14.04 -9.78
N ARG A 48 8.99 -14.15 -10.09
CA ARG A 48 9.95 -13.07 -9.83
C ARG A 48 9.67 -11.83 -10.67
N ALA A 49 9.38 -12.02 -11.96
CA ALA A 49 9.02 -10.93 -12.87
C ALA A 49 7.70 -10.25 -12.45
N TYR A 50 6.69 -11.03 -12.07
CA TYR A 50 5.40 -10.49 -11.61
C TYR A 50 5.53 -9.62 -10.35
N LEU A 51 6.40 -10.03 -9.41
CA LEU A 51 6.70 -9.23 -8.23
C LEU A 51 7.57 -8.00 -8.53
N GLY A 52 8.20 -7.93 -9.71
CA GLY A 52 9.18 -6.90 -10.06
C GLY A 52 10.50 -7.06 -9.29
N LEU A 53 10.89 -8.29 -8.94
CA LEU A 53 12.13 -8.56 -8.19
C LEU A 53 13.38 -8.37 -9.04
N ASP A 54 13.27 -8.51 -10.36
CA ASP A 54 14.27 -8.11 -11.34
C ASP A 54 14.58 -6.60 -11.27
N LYS A 55 13.64 -5.81 -10.74
CA LYS A 55 13.75 -4.36 -10.56
C LYS A 55 13.92 -3.97 -9.09
N CYS A 56 14.29 -4.88 -8.17
CA CYS A 56 14.10 -4.63 -6.73
C CYS A 56 15.01 -3.59 -6.07
N ASN A 57 15.94 -3.00 -6.80
CA ASN A 57 16.61 -1.81 -6.32
C ASN A 57 15.69 -0.57 -6.44
N ALA A 58 14.60 -0.65 -7.22
CA ALA A 58 13.48 0.27 -7.33
C ALA A 58 12.12 -0.43 -7.02
N CYS A 59 12.04 -1.05 -5.83
CA CYS A 59 10.84 -1.72 -5.32
C CYS A 59 10.44 -1.20 -3.93
N VAL A 60 9.48 -1.84 -3.26
CA VAL A 60 9.06 -1.48 -1.89
C VAL A 60 9.88 -2.20 -0.85
N GLY A 61 10.19 -3.48 -1.08
CA GLY A 61 10.76 -4.33 -0.06
C GLY A 61 11.16 -5.72 -0.49
N THR A 62 11.86 -6.41 0.41
CA THR A 62 12.27 -7.81 0.26
C THR A 62 12.04 -8.63 1.53
N SER A 63 11.63 -8.00 2.63
CA SER A 63 11.49 -8.59 3.96
C SER A 63 10.62 -9.85 3.99
N ILE A 64 9.55 -9.91 3.17
CA ILE A 64 8.60 -11.03 3.18
C ILE A 64 8.80 -12.04 2.04
N CYS A 65 9.75 -11.79 1.13
CA CYS A 65 9.97 -12.65 -0.04
C CYS A 65 10.19 -14.11 0.33
N LYS A 66 10.97 -14.37 1.41
CA LYS A 66 11.24 -15.74 1.86
C LYS A 66 9.95 -16.49 2.24
N LYS A 67 9.00 -15.83 2.90
CA LYS A 67 7.71 -16.44 3.26
C LYS A 67 6.86 -16.73 2.02
N LEU A 68 6.87 -15.82 1.06
CA LEU A 68 6.14 -15.96 -0.19
C LEU A 68 6.67 -17.14 -1.03
N PHE A 69 7.99 -17.24 -1.22
CA PHE A 69 8.62 -18.34 -1.97
C PHE A 69 8.55 -19.70 -1.24
N LYS A 70 8.38 -19.71 0.07
CA LYS A 70 8.14 -20.93 0.86
C LYS A 70 6.67 -21.34 0.92
N ASN A 71 5.76 -20.64 0.24
CA ASN A 71 4.31 -20.87 0.30
C ASN A 71 3.71 -20.72 1.71
N HIS A 72 4.33 -19.89 2.55
CA HIS A 72 3.76 -19.47 3.84
C HIS A 72 2.77 -18.30 3.65
N ILE A 73 2.67 -17.77 2.43
CA ILE A 73 1.62 -16.85 2.00
C ILE A 73 0.92 -17.49 0.82
N ARG A 74 -0.41 -17.56 0.86
CA ARG A 74 -1.23 -18.18 -0.18
C ARG A 74 -2.33 -17.23 -0.62
N PHE A 75 -2.47 -17.05 -1.93
CA PHE A 75 -3.55 -16.32 -2.59
C PHE A 75 -3.76 -16.88 -4.00
N ASP A 76 -4.95 -16.68 -4.57
CA ASP A 76 -5.43 -17.40 -5.76
C ASP A 76 -4.44 -17.40 -6.94
N TRP A 77 -3.88 -16.23 -7.29
CA TRP A 77 -2.94 -16.11 -8.41
C TRP A 77 -1.59 -16.82 -8.15
N TRP A 78 -1.06 -16.74 -6.92
CA TRP A 78 0.26 -17.30 -6.59
C TRP A 78 0.30 -18.82 -6.71
N MET A 79 -0.83 -19.46 -6.42
CA MET A 79 -0.96 -20.92 -6.45
C MET A 79 -1.03 -21.47 -7.89
N PHE A 80 -1.59 -20.70 -8.83
CA PHE A 80 -1.86 -21.15 -10.20
C PHE A 80 -1.39 -20.13 -11.28
N PRO A 81 -0.09 -19.82 -11.35
CA PRO A 81 0.42 -18.78 -12.25
C PRO A 81 0.25 -19.11 -13.74
N GLU A 82 0.13 -20.40 -14.11
CA GLU A 82 -0.03 -20.84 -15.50
C GLU A 82 -1.50 -20.85 -15.97
N GLN A 83 -2.46 -20.78 -15.05
CA GLN A 83 -3.91 -20.82 -15.34
C GLN A 83 -4.60 -19.50 -15.05
N ALA A 84 -4.01 -18.65 -14.20
CA ALA A 84 -4.51 -17.32 -13.90
C ALA A 84 -3.88 -16.33 -14.88
N VAL A 85 -4.62 -15.92 -15.92
CA VAL A 85 -4.38 -14.61 -16.53
C VAL A 85 -4.73 -13.59 -15.44
N PRO A 86 -3.76 -12.90 -14.81
CA PRO A 86 -4.13 -11.82 -13.93
C PRO A 86 -4.92 -10.84 -14.79
N SER A 87 -6.14 -10.50 -14.38
CA SER A 87 -6.77 -9.29 -14.92
C SER A 87 -5.75 -8.18 -14.73
N ASP A 88 -5.27 -7.59 -15.83
CA ASP A 88 -4.15 -6.62 -15.86
C ASP A 88 -4.38 -5.40 -14.95
N ASP A 89 -5.58 -5.27 -14.39
CA ASP A 89 -6.01 -4.17 -13.52
C ASP A 89 -6.14 -4.54 -12.04
N ARG A 90 -6.14 -5.83 -11.64
CA ARG A 90 -6.36 -6.17 -10.22
C ARG A 90 -5.09 -5.91 -9.39
N GLN A 91 -5.13 -4.84 -8.59
CA GLN A 91 -4.02 -4.40 -7.73
C GLN A 91 -3.95 -5.15 -6.39
N SER A 92 -5.08 -5.57 -5.84
CA SER A 92 -5.19 -6.11 -4.47
C SER A 92 -5.85 -7.50 -4.40
N PHE A 93 -5.32 -8.34 -3.52
CA PHE A 93 -5.69 -9.75 -3.35
C PHE A 93 -5.84 -10.09 -1.88
N LEU A 94 -6.89 -10.83 -1.54
CA LEU A 94 -6.99 -11.48 -0.24
C LEU A 94 -6.12 -12.74 -0.24
N GLY A 95 -5.49 -13.01 0.88
CA GLY A 95 -4.71 -14.21 1.07
C GLY A 95 -4.60 -14.59 2.54
N ASN A 96 -3.84 -15.64 2.79
CA ASN A 96 -3.57 -16.14 4.13
C ASN A 96 -2.07 -16.21 4.37
N LEU A 97 -1.64 -15.82 5.57
CA LEU A 97 -0.26 -15.86 6.03
C LEU A 97 -0.16 -16.83 7.21
N THR A 98 0.92 -17.62 7.25
CA THR A 98 1.26 -18.51 8.37
C THR A 98 2.70 -18.31 8.81
N ASP A 99 2.97 -18.53 10.10
CA ASP A 99 4.33 -18.59 10.64
C ASP A 99 4.79 -20.02 10.95
N ASP A 100 3.87 -20.96 11.16
CA ASP A 100 4.09 -22.32 11.67
C ASP A 100 3.48 -23.43 10.79
N LEU A 101 2.85 -23.07 9.67
CA LEU A 101 2.07 -23.93 8.77
C LEU A 101 0.78 -24.51 9.36
N GLN A 102 0.47 -24.26 10.63
CA GLN A 102 -0.71 -24.75 11.33
C GLN A 102 -1.78 -23.67 11.47
N SER A 103 -1.36 -22.44 11.80
CA SER A 103 -2.24 -21.30 11.97
C SER A 103 -2.17 -20.38 10.74
N TRP A 104 -3.34 -20.06 10.18
CA TRP A 104 -3.46 -19.18 9.03
C TRP A 104 -4.25 -17.94 9.43
N ARG A 105 -3.70 -16.77 9.14
CA ARG A 105 -4.37 -15.49 9.38
C ARG A 105 -4.63 -14.75 8.07
N PRO A 106 -5.78 -14.06 7.96
CA PRO A 106 -6.12 -13.34 6.74
C PRO A 106 -5.22 -12.12 6.56
N VAL A 107 -4.72 -11.94 5.34
CA VAL A 107 -3.87 -10.82 4.93
C VAL A 107 -4.37 -10.21 3.63
N LEU A 108 -4.15 -8.91 3.48
CA LEU A 108 -4.33 -8.20 2.23
C LEU A 108 -2.96 -8.05 1.58
N LEU A 109 -2.87 -8.45 0.32
CA LEU A 109 -1.71 -8.24 -0.53
C LEU A 109 -2.07 -7.19 -1.57
N SER A 110 -1.22 -6.20 -1.76
CA SER A 110 -1.46 -5.17 -2.77
C SER A 110 -0.17 -4.75 -3.44
N PHE A 111 -0.26 -4.54 -4.75
CA PHE A 111 0.78 -3.91 -5.52
C PHE A 111 0.75 -2.39 -5.32
N LEU A 112 1.90 -1.73 -5.44
CA LEU A 112 1.98 -0.26 -5.38
C LEU A 112 1.01 0.45 -6.34
N SER A 113 0.88 -0.09 -7.54
CA SER A 113 -0.07 0.31 -8.57
C SER A 113 -0.44 -0.89 -9.44
N SER A 114 -1.40 -0.74 -10.33
CA SER A 114 -1.75 -1.83 -11.25
C SER A 114 -0.53 -2.22 -12.12
N PRO A 115 -0.43 -3.49 -12.57
CA PRO A 115 0.62 -3.92 -13.50
C PRO A 115 0.79 -2.98 -14.71
N HIS A 116 -0.31 -2.48 -15.27
CA HIS A 116 -0.28 -1.49 -16.35
C HIS A 116 0.38 -0.17 -15.93
N GLN A 117 -0.01 0.38 -14.77
CA GLN A 117 0.56 1.63 -14.26
C GLN A 117 2.05 1.49 -13.91
N HIS A 118 2.48 0.33 -13.41
CA HIS A 118 3.90 0.03 -13.22
C HIS A 118 4.69 0.10 -14.52
N ASN A 119 4.16 -0.48 -15.60
CA ASN A 119 4.83 -0.45 -16.90
C ASN A 119 4.92 0.98 -17.46
N LEU A 120 3.86 1.78 -17.32
CA LEU A 120 3.89 3.20 -17.71
C LEU A 120 4.92 3.99 -16.90
N SER A 121 4.99 3.74 -15.58
CA SER A 121 5.98 4.37 -14.71
C SER A 121 7.41 3.99 -15.10
N ASP A 122 7.67 2.72 -15.41
CA ASP A 122 8.99 2.26 -15.83
C ASP A 122 9.41 2.87 -17.18
N LEU A 123 8.48 2.97 -18.12
CA LEU A 123 8.73 3.65 -19.40
C LEU A 123 8.99 5.14 -19.21
N PHE A 124 8.28 5.80 -18.29
CA PHE A 124 8.54 7.20 -17.94
C PHE A 124 9.96 7.39 -17.41
N ILE A 125 10.41 6.51 -16.49
CA ILE A 125 11.79 6.52 -15.99
C ILE A 125 12.80 6.32 -17.11
N CYS A 126 12.55 5.38 -18.03
CA CYS A 126 13.47 5.16 -19.14
C CYS A 126 13.53 6.36 -20.11
N ARG A 127 12.39 6.98 -20.41
CA ARG A 127 12.32 8.17 -21.28
C ARG A 127 13.04 9.37 -20.67
N SER A 128 13.00 9.56 -19.35
CA SER A 128 13.74 10.65 -18.70
C SER A 128 15.26 10.51 -18.85
N ALA A 129 15.76 9.31 -19.14
CA ALA A 129 17.16 9.04 -19.48
C ALA A 129 17.43 8.99 -20.99
N GLY A 130 16.50 9.47 -21.82
CA GLY A 130 16.61 9.49 -23.28
C GLY A 130 16.51 8.11 -23.94
N LYS A 131 15.98 7.09 -23.23
CA LYS A 131 15.80 5.74 -23.79
C LYS A 131 14.42 5.60 -24.43
N GLN A 132 14.38 4.98 -25.61
CA GLN A 132 13.15 4.72 -26.37
C GLN A 132 12.47 3.38 -26.01
N GLY A 133 13.13 2.54 -25.20
CA GLY A 133 12.65 1.22 -24.79
C GLY A 133 12.97 0.89 -23.34
N PRO A 134 12.75 -0.37 -22.92
CA PRO A 134 13.08 -0.83 -21.57
C PRO A 134 14.54 -0.56 -21.22
N CYS A 135 14.78 -0.18 -19.97
CA CYS A 135 16.09 0.16 -19.45
C CYS A 135 16.24 -0.37 -18.02
N SER A 136 17.46 -0.32 -17.47
CA SER A 136 17.67 -0.57 -16.06
C SER A 136 17.15 0.60 -15.23
N ILE A 137 16.01 0.42 -14.58
CA ILE A 137 15.36 1.41 -13.72
C ILE A 137 16.30 1.86 -12.60
N GLU A 138 17.00 0.92 -11.97
CA GLU A 138 18.02 1.21 -10.97
C GLU A 138 19.12 2.12 -11.52
N ALA A 139 19.68 1.80 -12.70
CA ALA A 139 20.76 2.58 -13.26
C ALA A 139 20.33 4.03 -13.54
N VAL A 140 19.10 4.23 -14.02
CA VAL A 140 18.56 5.58 -14.24
C VAL A 140 18.37 6.32 -12.91
N LEU A 141 17.70 5.71 -11.94
CA LEU A 141 17.40 6.38 -10.68
C LEU A 141 18.65 6.66 -9.85
N THR A 142 19.64 5.76 -9.87
CA THR A 142 20.91 5.97 -9.18
C THR A 142 21.73 7.11 -9.79
N ALA A 143 21.62 7.36 -11.09
CA ALA A 143 22.33 8.45 -11.76
C ALA A 143 21.77 9.86 -11.44
N THR A 144 20.59 9.96 -10.82
CA THR A 144 19.93 11.25 -10.56
C THR A 144 20.69 12.11 -9.52
N PRO A 145 20.68 13.46 -9.66
CA PRO A 145 21.30 14.35 -8.68
C PRO A 145 20.74 14.19 -7.26
N ARG A 146 19.42 13.98 -7.11
CA ARG A 146 18.79 13.73 -5.80
C ARG A 146 19.38 12.49 -5.14
N PHE A 147 19.45 11.38 -5.87
CA PHE A 147 20.00 10.15 -5.29
C PHE A 147 21.49 10.26 -4.98
N GLN A 148 22.28 10.97 -5.79
CA GLN A 148 23.69 11.20 -5.51
C GLN A 148 23.93 11.98 -4.20
N ARG A 149 23.08 12.98 -3.91
CA ARG A 149 23.08 13.66 -2.60
C ARG A 149 22.63 12.72 -1.48
N TRP A 150 21.58 11.94 -1.74
CA TRP A 150 21.02 10.99 -0.79
C TRP A 150 22.00 9.91 -0.35
N LYS A 151 22.72 9.34 -1.31
CA LYS A 151 23.72 8.29 -1.12
C LYS A 151 24.82 8.71 -0.13
N ARG A 152 25.26 9.97 -0.19
CA ARG A 152 26.33 10.52 0.66
C ARG A 152 25.88 10.88 2.08
N SER A 153 24.58 11.00 2.32
CA SER A 153 24.08 11.38 3.63
C SER A 153 23.94 10.19 4.57
N HIS A 154 24.24 10.41 5.85
CA HIS A 154 23.94 9.48 6.95
C HIS A 154 22.66 9.84 7.69
N LEU A 155 22.06 10.99 7.40
CA LEU A 155 20.83 11.48 8.01
C LEU A 155 19.79 11.76 6.93
N LEU A 156 18.53 11.50 7.24
CA LEU A 156 17.43 11.88 6.36
C LEU A 156 16.98 13.29 6.74
N LEU A 157 17.30 14.27 5.90
CA LEU A 157 17.05 15.69 6.18
C LEU A 157 15.85 16.23 5.39
N PRO A 158 15.07 17.20 5.93
CA PRO A 158 13.87 17.72 5.28
C PRO A 158 14.04 18.18 3.83
N HIS A 159 15.13 18.88 3.52
CA HIS A 159 15.40 19.38 2.17
C HIS A 159 15.61 18.27 1.13
N MET A 160 15.88 17.03 1.56
CA MET A 160 16.11 15.89 0.66
C MET A 160 14.80 15.25 0.16
N VAL A 161 13.73 15.40 0.95
CA VAL A 161 12.38 14.89 0.65
C VAL A 161 11.42 16.00 0.24
N GLN A 162 11.85 17.26 0.32
CA GLN A 162 11.06 18.38 -0.13
C GLN A 162 10.72 18.24 -1.63
N GLY A 163 9.48 18.60 -1.98
CA GLY A 163 8.94 18.51 -3.33
C GLY A 163 8.51 17.11 -3.77
N LEU A 164 8.64 16.08 -2.91
CA LEU A 164 8.01 14.78 -3.19
C LEU A 164 6.50 14.89 -3.01
N ALA A 165 5.76 14.25 -3.91
CA ALA A 165 4.30 14.33 -3.98
C ALA A 165 3.54 13.76 -2.76
N PRO A 166 3.98 12.65 -2.12
CA PRO A 166 3.15 12.00 -1.11
C PRO A 166 2.80 12.89 0.11
N PRO A 167 1.54 12.89 0.58
CA PRO A 167 1.08 13.74 1.68
C PRO A 167 1.87 13.68 3.00
N LEU A 168 2.46 12.53 3.33
CA LEU A 168 3.35 12.29 4.48
C LEU A 168 4.52 13.27 4.49
N LEU A 169 4.98 13.67 3.31
CA LEU A 169 6.15 14.52 3.11
C LEU A 169 5.79 15.97 2.77
N ARG A 170 4.50 16.33 2.86
CA ARG A 170 4.05 17.70 2.67
C ARG A 170 4.67 18.64 3.70
N CYS A 171 4.80 18.19 4.95
CA CYS A 171 5.35 18.96 6.07
C CYS A 171 6.51 18.20 6.74
N PRO A 172 7.64 18.05 6.05
CA PRO A 172 8.73 17.23 6.54
C PRO A 172 9.40 17.89 7.75
N SER A 173 9.37 17.21 8.89
CA SER A 173 10.10 17.58 10.10
C SER A 173 11.26 16.62 10.33
N GLN A 174 12.31 17.04 11.03
CA GLN A 174 13.42 16.13 11.32
C GLN A 174 12.95 14.95 12.18
N ARG A 175 12.08 15.20 13.17
CA ARG A 175 11.54 14.17 14.06
C ARG A 175 10.67 13.16 13.33
N LEU A 176 9.92 13.58 12.30
CA LEU A 176 9.17 12.68 11.43
C LEU A 176 10.09 11.77 10.63
N LEU A 177 11.15 12.34 10.04
CA LEU A 177 12.12 11.61 9.24
C LEU A 177 12.99 10.67 10.07
N ASP A 178 13.37 11.08 11.28
CA ASP A 178 14.06 10.24 12.25
C ASP A 178 13.19 9.04 12.65
N ARG A 179 11.88 9.26 12.88
CA ARG A 179 10.93 8.17 13.14
C ARG A 179 10.81 7.23 11.95
N LEU A 180 10.80 7.77 10.73
CA LEU A 180 10.77 6.97 9.50
C LEU A 180 11.99 6.06 9.40
N VAL A 181 13.20 6.61 9.55
CA VAL A 181 14.45 5.83 9.45
C VAL A 181 14.49 4.78 10.55
N ARG A 182 14.10 5.14 11.78
CA ARG A 182 14.05 4.24 12.93
C ARG A 182 13.13 3.04 12.73
N ARG A 183 12.03 3.22 12.01
CA ARG A 183 10.95 2.23 11.85
C ARG A 183 10.98 1.49 10.52
N TYR A 184 11.87 1.86 9.60
CA TYR A 184 11.97 1.23 8.29
C TYR A 184 12.42 -0.24 8.44
N ALA A 185 11.50 -1.17 8.24
CA ALA A 185 11.66 -2.60 8.51
C ALA A 185 12.30 -3.37 7.34
N GLU A 186 12.62 -2.67 6.26
CA GLU A 186 13.14 -3.23 5.04
C GLU A 186 14.68 -3.32 5.04
N VAL A 187 15.33 -2.94 6.14
CA VAL A 187 16.78 -3.06 6.36
C VAL A 187 17.11 -4.11 7.43
N ALA A 188 18.36 -4.56 7.48
CA ALA A 188 18.79 -5.56 8.45
C ALA A 188 18.76 -5.05 9.90
N ASP A 189 19.26 -3.83 10.14
CA ASP A 189 19.44 -3.27 11.48
C ASP A 189 18.43 -2.15 11.79
N VAL A 190 17.23 -2.53 12.20
CA VAL A 190 16.15 -1.56 12.53
C VAL A 190 16.43 -0.88 13.88
N GLY A 191 16.07 0.41 14.00
CA GLY A 191 16.05 1.13 15.28
C GLY A 191 17.03 2.31 15.40
N SER A 192 17.91 2.52 14.41
CA SER A 192 18.79 3.69 14.35
C SER A 192 18.07 4.91 13.76
N LEU A 193 18.45 6.11 14.20
CA LEU A 193 18.03 7.37 13.56
C LEU A 193 18.88 7.70 12.32
N GLN A 194 20.00 7.00 12.12
CA GLN A 194 20.97 7.25 11.06
C GLN A 194 20.92 6.16 9.99
N MET A 195 21.04 6.57 8.74
CA MET A 195 21.13 5.68 7.57
C MET A 195 22.56 5.14 7.33
N LYS A 196 23.41 5.04 8.36
CA LYS A 196 24.79 4.51 8.22
C LYS A 196 24.82 3.04 7.82
N HIS A 197 23.88 2.26 8.34
CA HIS A 197 23.73 0.84 8.07
C HIS A 197 22.95 0.54 6.78
N PHE A 198 22.41 1.57 6.13
CA PHE A 198 21.70 1.41 4.86
C PHE A 198 22.71 1.24 3.73
N THR A 199 22.57 0.16 2.97
CA THR A 199 23.26 0.00 1.68
C THR A 199 22.73 1.02 0.66
N GLU A 200 23.42 1.18 -0.47
CA GLU A 200 22.92 2.02 -1.56
C GLU A 200 21.56 1.55 -2.08
N LYS A 201 21.34 0.23 -2.09
CA LYS A 201 20.07 -0.38 -2.48
C LYS A 201 18.95 -0.04 -1.49
N ASP A 202 19.26 -0.05 -0.19
CA ASP A 202 18.29 0.33 0.86
C ASP A 202 17.90 1.80 0.74
N LYS A 203 18.89 2.67 0.51
CA LYS A 203 18.67 4.09 0.30
C LYS A 203 17.81 4.35 -0.94
N LEU A 204 18.08 3.64 -2.04
CA LEU A 204 17.31 3.80 -3.29
C LEU A 204 15.88 3.30 -3.11
N ARG A 205 15.71 2.15 -2.48
CA ARG A 205 14.42 1.56 -2.16
C ARG A 205 13.59 2.46 -1.25
N LEU A 206 14.20 3.06 -0.23
CA LEU A 206 13.51 4.02 0.63
C LEU A 206 13.07 5.26 -0.17
N LEU A 207 13.96 5.88 -0.95
CA LEU A 207 13.61 7.04 -1.77
C LEU A 207 12.51 6.73 -2.78
N TYR A 208 12.59 5.57 -3.44
CA TYR A 208 11.56 5.10 -4.36
C TYR A 208 10.22 4.93 -3.64
N THR A 209 10.20 4.23 -2.49
CA THR A 209 8.99 4.02 -1.70
C THR A 209 8.36 5.35 -1.24
N LEU A 210 9.18 6.27 -0.72
CA LEU A 210 8.78 7.63 -0.33
C LEU A 210 8.12 8.43 -1.46
N THR A 211 8.39 8.04 -2.69
CA THR A 211 7.92 8.71 -3.89
C THR A 211 6.65 8.07 -4.43
N VAL A 212 6.62 6.74 -4.54
CA VAL A 212 5.53 6.02 -5.21
C VAL A 212 4.40 5.58 -4.29
N SER A 213 4.67 5.33 -3.00
CA SER A 213 3.62 4.99 -2.04
C SER A 213 4.08 5.17 -0.60
N GLN A 214 3.39 6.07 0.09
CA GLN A 214 3.57 6.28 1.52
C GLN A 214 2.91 5.21 2.40
N HIS A 215 1.95 4.46 1.87
CA HIS A 215 1.15 3.52 2.66
C HIS A 215 2.00 2.56 3.51
N PRO A 216 2.99 1.82 2.97
CA PRO A 216 3.81 0.92 3.78
C PRO A 216 4.66 1.67 4.82
N LEU A 217 5.03 2.92 4.56
CA LEU A 217 5.82 3.74 5.49
C LEU A 217 4.96 4.22 6.65
N VAL A 218 3.71 4.64 6.41
CA VAL A 218 2.78 5.02 7.48
C VAL A 218 2.51 3.83 8.41
N LEU A 219 2.24 2.64 7.86
CA LEU A 219 2.00 1.43 8.68
C LEU A 219 3.20 1.05 9.56
N GLN A 220 4.42 1.29 9.08
CA GLN A 220 5.65 1.02 9.84
C GLN A 220 5.92 2.10 10.89
N MET A 221 5.70 3.37 10.53
CA MET A 221 5.93 4.51 11.42
C MET A 221 4.90 4.57 12.53
N PHE A 222 3.66 4.17 12.29
CA PHE A 222 2.55 4.26 13.24
C PHE A 222 1.91 2.88 13.42
N PRO A 223 2.62 1.93 14.07
CA PRO A 223 2.15 0.55 14.13
C PRO A 223 0.98 0.41 15.10
N GLY A 224 0.02 -0.46 14.77
CA GLY A 224 -1.12 -0.73 15.65
C GLY A 224 -0.75 -1.31 17.01
N ALA A 225 0.41 -1.98 17.13
CA ALA A 225 0.95 -2.41 18.42
C ALA A 225 1.28 -1.25 19.38
N GLU A 226 1.42 -0.02 18.88
CA GLU A 226 1.60 1.21 19.65
C GLU A 226 0.29 1.99 19.83
N GLY A 227 -0.86 1.37 19.53
CA GLY A 227 -2.19 1.98 19.69
C GLY A 227 -2.66 2.80 18.49
N TRP A 228 -1.93 2.79 17.37
CA TRP A 228 -2.37 3.49 16.15
C TRP A 228 -3.45 2.70 15.39
N PRO A 229 -4.40 3.35 14.71
CA PRO A 229 -5.53 2.67 14.07
C PRO A 229 -5.18 2.12 12.68
N PHE A 230 -4.00 1.53 12.53
CA PHE A 230 -3.49 1.02 11.26
C PHE A 230 -3.31 -0.50 11.32
N PRO A 231 -3.52 -1.23 10.20
CA PRO A 231 -3.29 -2.66 10.17
C PRO A 231 -1.81 -2.99 10.36
N ARG A 232 -1.54 -4.20 10.86
CA ARG A 232 -0.17 -4.67 11.02
C ARG A 232 0.48 -4.90 9.66
N TYR A 233 1.54 -4.16 9.38
CA TYR A 233 2.43 -4.43 8.25
C TYR A 233 3.20 -5.74 8.48
N HIS A 234 3.19 -6.62 7.48
CA HIS A 234 3.92 -7.90 7.53
C HIS A 234 5.21 -7.90 6.72
N GLY A 235 5.34 -6.98 5.76
CA GLY A 235 6.53 -6.84 4.91
C GLY A 235 6.17 -6.63 3.43
N ALA A 236 7.21 -6.53 2.60
CA ALA A 236 7.08 -6.41 1.15
C ALA A 236 8.01 -7.36 0.40
N CYS A 237 7.66 -7.64 -0.84
CA CYS A 237 8.47 -8.42 -1.77
C CYS A 237 8.33 -7.86 -3.18
N GLY A 238 9.38 -7.23 -3.69
CA GLY A 238 9.28 -6.47 -4.93
C GLY A 238 8.32 -5.29 -4.75
N ARG A 239 7.39 -5.13 -5.68
CA ARG A 239 6.36 -4.07 -5.67
C ARG A 239 5.08 -4.50 -4.94
N LEU A 240 5.07 -5.71 -4.38
CA LEU A 240 3.98 -6.24 -3.57
C LEU A 240 4.23 -5.95 -2.08
N MET A 241 3.19 -5.53 -1.38
CA MET A 241 3.20 -5.36 0.07
C MET A 241 2.08 -6.16 0.73
N VAL A 242 2.30 -6.55 1.99
CA VAL A 242 1.41 -7.46 2.73
C VAL A 242 1.12 -6.89 4.12
N TRP A 243 -0.16 -6.83 4.49
CA TRP A 243 -0.61 -6.40 5.81
C TRP A 243 -1.85 -7.18 6.26
N THR A 244 -2.24 -7.05 7.53
CA THR A 244 -3.44 -7.70 8.06
C THR A 244 -4.69 -7.25 7.30
N SER A 245 -5.53 -8.21 6.92
CA SER A 245 -6.78 -7.91 6.20
C SER A 245 -7.84 -7.30 7.11
N SER A 246 -8.82 -6.63 6.50
CA SER A 246 -9.99 -6.06 7.15
C SER A 246 -11.19 -6.17 6.23
N ARG A 247 -12.40 -6.21 6.81
CA ARG A 247 -13.64 -6.08 6.03
C ARG A 247 -13.86 -4.61 5.63
N PRO A 248 -14.30 -4.28 4.41
CA PRO A 248 -14.51 -2.89 4.02
C PRO A 248 -15.65 -2.25 4.80
N LEU A 249 -15.55 -0.94 5.08
CA LEU A 249 -16.59 -0.18 5.78
C LEU A 249 -17.95 -0.21 5.06
N SER A 250 -17.95 -0.33 3.73
CA SER A 250 -19.17 -0.46 2.91
C SER A 250 -20.06 -1.64 3.31
N ALA A 251 -19.50 -2.67 3.99
CA ALA A 251 -20.27 -3.76 4.55
C ALA A 251 -21.31 -3.31 5.59
N LEU A 252 -21.17 -2.10 6.16
CA LEU A 252 -22.14 -1.53 7.10
C LEU A 252 -23.27 -0.73 6.44
N TYR A 253 -23.24 -0.44 5.14
CA TYR A 253 -24.28 0.39 4.52
C TYR A 253 -25.68 -0.26 4.56
N GLY A 254 -25.75 -1.59 4.69
CA GLY A 254 -27.00 -2.34 4.92
C GLY A 254 -27.21 -2.81 6.36
N ALA A 255 -26.36 -2.39 7.30
CA ALA A 255 -26.40 -2.84 8.69
C ALA A 255 -27.45 -2.08 9.54
N SER A 256 -27.70 -2.56 10.77
CA SER A 256 -28.63 -1.90 11.69
C SER A 256 -28.20 -0.47 12.02
N MET A 257 -29.14 0.38 12.46
CA MET A 257 -28.81 1.75 12.86
C MET A 257 -27.80 1.80 14.00
N GLU A 258 -27.83 0.84 14.93
CA GLU A 258 -26.86 0.75 16.03
C GLU A 258 -25.43 0.52 15.52
N GLN A 259 -25.26 -0.43 14.58
CA GLN A 259 -23.96 -0.74 13.97
C GLN A 259 -23.41 0.45 13.19
N ARG A 260 -24.27 1.14 12.44
CA ARG A 260 -23.87 2.31 11.66
C ARG A 260 -23.56 3.50 12.56
N ALA A 261 -24.34 3.75 13.62
CA ALA A 261 -24.07 4.79 14.60
C ALA A 261 -22.75 4.55 15.34
N ASP A 262 -22.47 3.29 15.70
CA ASP A 262 -21.20 2.91 16.30
C ASP A 262 -20.00 3.15 15.37
N ALA A 263 -20.11 2.79 14.08
CA ALA A 263 -19.06 3.09 13.11
C ALA A 263 -18.82 4.60 12.96
N VAL A 264 -19.87 5.42 12.94
CA VAL A 264 -19.71 6.89 12.94
C VAL A 264 -19.02 7.39 14.21
N TYR A 265 -19.43 6.89 15.37
CA TYR A 265 -18.77 7.25 16.63
C TYR A 265 -17.27 6.89 16.60
N GLN A 266 -16.95 5.68 16.14
CA GLN A 266 -15.57 5.21 16.00
C GLN A 266 -14.78 6.07 15.00
N LEU A 267 -15.34 6.43 13.85
CA LEU A 267 -14.68 7.33 12.87
C LEU A 267 -14.30 8.67 13.48
N ILE A 268 -15.22 9.29 14.24
CA ILE A 268 -14.96 10.57 14.91
C ILE A 268 -13.88 10.40 15.98
N GLN A 269 -14.01 9.37 16.83
CA GLN A 269 -13.02 9.07 17.89
C GLN A 269 -11.62 8.81 17.31
N LEU A 270 -11.54 8.03 16.23
CA LEU A 270 -10.31 7.72 15.52
C LEU A 270 -9.67 9.00 14.99
N SER A 271 -10.44 9.84 14.30
CA SER A 271 -9.95 11.12 13.78
C SER A 271 -9.49 12.09 14.87
N GLN A 272 -10.13 12.09 16.05
CA GLN A 272 -9.67 12.86 17.20
C GLN A 272 -8.30 12.36 17.69
N GLY A 273 -8.07 11.05 17.74
CA GLY A 273 -6.76 10.47 18.10
C GLY A 273 -5.66 10.73 17.07
N LEU A 274 -6.02 10.84 15.79
CA LEU A 274 -5.09 11.27 14.74
C LEU A 274 -4.73 12.75 14.87
N ASP A 275 -5.66 13.61 15.27
CA ASP A 275 -5.43 15.04 15.47
C ASP A 275 -4.59 15.32 16.72
N SER A 276 -4.86 14.61 17.83
CA SER A 276 -4.21 14.79 19.12
C SER A 276 -3.75 13.47 19.72
N ASN A 277 -2.43 13.33 19.92
CA ASN A 277 -1.79 12.17 20.51
C ASN A 277 -0.51 12.54 21.27
N SER A 278 -0.02 11.58 22.06
CA SER A 278 1.16 11.74 22.91
C SER A 278 2.46 12.00 22.14
N LEU A 279 2.53 11.68 20.85
CA LEU A 279 3.71 11.95 20.03
C LEU A 279 3.71 13.38 19.45
N GLY A 280 2.58 14.10 19.51
CA GLY A 280 2.46 15.44 18.94
C GLY A 280 2.58 15.46 17.41
N PHE A 281 2.12 14.39 16.74
CA PHE A 281 1.97 14.37 15.28
C PHE A 281 0.49 14.49 14.93
N ARG A 282 0.08 15.50 14.17
CA ARG A 282 -1.27 15.56 13.60
C ARG A 282 -1.28 14.75 12.31
N LEU A 283 -2.04 13.66 12.29
CA LEU A 283 -2.36 12.90 11.09
C LEU A 283 -3.70 13.39 10.55
N TYR A 284 -3.79 13.62 9.25
CA TYR A 284 -5.00 14.18 8.64
C TYR A 284 -5.27 13.60 7.27
N TYR A 285 -6.54 13.65 6.85
CA TYR A 285 -6.97 13.15 5.56
C TYR A 285 -6.72 14.21 4.48
N THR A 286 -6.04 13.85 3.40
CA THR A 286 -5.99 14.70 2.19
C THR A 286 -7.10 14.38 1.22
N GLN A 287 -7.57 13.14 1.23
CA GLN A 287 -8.68 12.62 0.44
C GLN A 287 -9.36 11.50 1.25
N LEU A 288 -10.60 11.14 0.90
CA LEU A 288 -11.30 10.01 1.49
C LEU A 288 -11.81 9.08 0.40
N GLY A 289 -11.33 7.84 0.40
CA GLY A 289 -11.89 6.73 -0.36
C GLY A 289 -12.89 5.92 0.49
N GLU A 290 -13.81 5.21 -0.14
CA GLU A 290 -14.74 4.32 0.58
C GLU A 290 -14.05 3.08 1.18
N ASP A 291 -12.93 2.69 0.59
CA ASP A 291 -12.05 1.58 0.96
C ASP A 291 -10.95 1.97 1.96
N MET A 292 -10.85 3.26 2.30
CA MET A 292 -9.88 3.77 3.25
C MET A 292 -10.02 3.15 4.65
N PHE A 293 -11.26 2.85 5.04
CA PHE A 293 -11.59 2.32 6.36
C PHE A 293 -12.00 0.85 6.28
N GLY A 294 -11.59 0.09 7.28
CA GLY A 294 -11.97 -1.30 7.44
C GLY A 294 -12.39 -1.64 8.85
N LEU A 295 -12.97 -2.83 8.98
CA LEU A 295 -13.46 -3.41 10.22
C LEU A 295 -12.65 -4.66 10.55
N LEU A 296 -12.24 -4.74 11.81
CA LEU A 296 -11.73 -5.95 12.42
C LEU A 296 -12.89 -6.91 12.76
N GLU A 297 -12.56 -8.13 13.13
CA GLU A 297 -13.56 -9.17 13.45
C GLU A 297 -14.47 -8.79 14.63
N ASP A 298 -13.95 -8.03 15.60
CA ASP A 298 -14.67 -7.53 16.77
C ASP A 298 -15.43 -6.21 16.53
N GLY A 299 -15.53 -5.77 15.27
CA GLY A 299 -16.23 -4.54 14.89
C GLY A 299 -15.45 -3.25 15.10
N ARG A 300 -14.18 -3.30 15.55
CA ARG A 300 -13.33 -2.12 15.60
C ARG A 300 -12.99 -1.59 14.22
N LEU A 301 -13.05 -0.27 14.07
CA LEU A 301 -12.71 0.45 12.85
C LEU A 301 -11.23 0.80 12.81
N ILE A 302 -10.61 0.58 11.65
CA ILE A 302 -9.21 0.92 11.36
C ILE A 302 -9.10 1.68 10.03
N ILE A 303 -7.98 2.33 9.81
CA ILE A 303 -7.59 2.88 8.51
C ILE A 303 -6.80 1.81 7.76
N SER A 304 -7.49 1.15 6.83
CA SER A 304 -6.93 0.07 6.02
C SER A 304 -6.05 0.58 4.88
N ASP A 305 -6.32 1.77 4.35
CA ASP A 305 -5.46 2.46 3.39
C ASP A 305 -4.94 3.79 3.94
N ALA A 306 -3.62 3.92 3.99
CA ALA A 306 -2.92 5.12 4.46
C ALA A 306 -2.29 5.94 3.32
N SER A 307 -2.62 5.62 2.06
CA SER A 307 -2.10 6.26 0.85
C SER A 307 -2.37 7.76 0.77
N THR A 308 -3.36 8.27 1.51
CA THR A 308 -3.81 9.69 1.51
C THR A 308 -3.74 10.35 2.90
N ILE A 309 -2.95 9.78 3.83
CA ILE A 309 -2.69 10.38 5.14
C ILE A 309 -1.55 11.40 5.04
N GLY A 310 -1.82 12.65 5.41
CA GLY A 310 -0.80 13.65 5.66
C GLY A 310 -0.37 13.66 7.13
N VAL A 311 0.85 14.15 7.39
CA VAL A 311 1.40 14.25 8.74
C VAL A 311 2.01 15.63 8.98
N ILE A 312 1.66 16.24 10.10
CA ILE A 312 2.25 17.49 10.59
C ILE A 312 2.88 17.24 11.96
N ASP A 313 4.11 17.69 12.13
CA ASP A 313 4.76 17.71 13.43
C ASP A 313 4.37 18.97 14.19
N LEU A 314 3.55 18.82 15.24
CA LEU A 314 3.08 19.96 16.04
C LEU A 314 4.15 20.49 17.02
N VAL A 315 5.19 19.70 17.32
CA VAL A 315 6.26 20.09 18.24
C VAL A 315 7.32 20.91 17.52
N GLN A 316 7.73 20.47 16.32
CA GLN A 316 8.67 21.21 15.48
C GLN A 316 7.99 22.33 14.68
N GLY A 317 6.67 22.27 14.54
CA GLY A 317 5.87 23.27 13.82
C GLY A 317 6.04 23.17 12.30
N PHE A 318 5.63 24.23 11.61
CA PHE A 318 5.70 24.27 10.16
C PHE A 318 7.11 24.66 9.68
N PRO A 319 7.74 23.87 8.79
CA PRO A 319 8.95 24.33 8.13
C PRO A 319 8.63 25.62 7.34
N PRO A 320 9.58 26.57 7.23
CA PRO A 320 9.37 27.76 6.42
C PRO A 320 9.05 27.33 4.98
N ASP A 321 7.96 27.86 4.42
CA ASP A 321 7.63 27.72 3.01
C ASP A 321 8.81 28.29 2.22
N ARG A 322 9.69 27.44 1.68
CA ARG A 322 10.69 27.92 0.74
C ARG A 322 9.99 28.17 -0.59
N PRO A 323 10.24 29.32 -1.25
CA PRO A 323 9.79 29.48 -2.62
C PRO A 323 10.29 28.28 -3.42
N SER A 324 9.39 27.64 -4.16
CA SER A 324 9.77 26.63 -5.13
C SER A 324 10.93 27.18 -5.95
N PRO A 325 12.00 26.42 -6.21
CA PRO A 325 12.86 26.77 -7.31
C PRO A 325 11.98 26.80 -8.55
N SER A 326 11.60 28.00 -8.99
CA SER A 326 11.02 28.23 -10.30
C SER A 326 12.15 27.95 -11.30
N GLY A 327 12.27 26.69 -11.71
CA GLY A 327 13.29 26.23 -12.64
C GLY A 327 13.06 24.77 -13.06
N PRO A 328 13.67 24.34 -14.17
CA PRO A 328 13.56 22.99 -14.77
C PRO A 328 14.24 21.88 -13.94
N ASP A 329 14.36 22.06 -12.64
CA ASP A 329 15.06 21.17 -11.69
C ASP A 329 14.07 20.26 -10.92
N GLU A 330 12.88 20.02 -11.48
CA GLU A 330 12.00 18.95 -11.01
C GLU A 330 12.63 17.62 -11.38
N ASP A 331 13.38 17.06 -10.44
CA ASP A 331 13.91 15.71 -10.61
C ASP A 331 12.77 14.69 -10.71
N ILE A 332 13.08 13.56 -11.37
CA ILE A 332 12.12 12.49 -11.64
C ILE A 332 11.29 12.07 -10.41
N PHE A 333 11.86 12.14 -9.19
CA PHE A 333 11.17 11.70 -7.99
C PHE A 333 10.06 12.67 -7.54
N ALA A 334 10.07 13.94 -7.95
CA ALA A 334 8.97 14.86 -7.63
C ALA A 334 7.64 14.41 -8.27
N CYS A 335 7.71 13.81 -9.46
CA CYS A 335 6.55 13.46 -10.28
C CYS A 335 6.26 11.96 -10.31
N LEU A 336 7.25 11.14 -9.96
CA LEU A 336 7.09 9.69 -9.94
C LEU A 336 6.01 9.28 -8.92
N GLY A 337 5.09 8.40 -9.33
CA GLY A 337 3.92 8.02 -8.53
C GLY A 337 2.63 8.79 -8.84
N GLN A 338 2.70 9.93 -9.56
CA GLN A 338 1.49 10.67 -10.00
C GLN A 338 0.84 10.08 -11.26
N GLY A 339 1.39 8.98 -11.80
CA GLY A 339 0.84 8.26 -12.95
C GLY A 339 0.90 9.12 -14.23
N THR A 340 -0.21 9.19 -14.95
CA THR A 340 -0.39 10.06 -16.12
C THR A 340 -0.88 11.46 -15.77
N SER A 341 -1.12 11.75 -14.49
CA SER A 341 -1.55 13.08 -14.06
C SER A 341 -0.41 14.08 -14.21
N PRO A 342 -0.71 15.36 -14.49
CA PRO A 342 0.30 16.41 -14.50
C PRO A 342 1.03 16.44 -13.16
N CYS A 343 2.35 16.60 -13.20
CA CYS A 343 3.15 16.75 -12.00
C CYS A 343 2.65 17.96 -11.21
N SER A 344 2.14 17.71 -10.02
CA SER A 344 1.58 18.74 -9.14
C SER A 344 2.34 18.77 -7.82
N GLN A 345 2.63 19.97 -7.36
CA GLN A 345 3.24 20.20 -6.06
C GLN A 345 2.18 20.13 -4.96
N PRO A 346 2.50 19.56 -3.78
CA PRO A 346 1.57 19.56 -2.67
C PRO A 346 1.31 20.99 -2.18
N PRO A 347 0.10 21.30 -1.67
CA PRO A 347 -0.19 22.64 -1.20
C PRO A 347 0.65 22.99 0.05
N PRO A 348 0.81 24.28 0.42
CA PRO A 348 1.63 24.67 1.57
C PRO A 348 1.13 24.06 2.88
N CYS A 349 2.03 23.77 3.82
CA CYS A 349 1.68 23.15 5.10
C CYS A 349 0.62 23.91 5.89
N ARG A 350 0.77 25.24 5.95
CA ARG A 350 -0.15 26.15 6.64
C ARG A 350 -1.58 26.16 6.09
N SER A 351 -1.80 25.58 4.90
CA SER A 351 -3.14 25.49 4.32
C SER A 351 -4.01 24.38 4.94
N VAL A 352 -3.42 23.49 5.75
CA VAL A 352 -4.15 22.40 6.41
C VAL A 352 -4.90 22.96 7.62
N ARG A 353 -6.24 22.92 7.56
CA ARG A 353 -7.08 23.38 8.65
C ARG A 353 -7.21 22.31 9.75
N PRO A 354 -7.30 22.70 11.03
CA PRO A 354 -7.60 21.77 12.12
C PRO A 354 -8.87 20.93 11.89
N SER A 355 -9.91 21.52 11.26
CA SER A 355 -11.17 20.82 11.03
C SER A 355 -11.20 19.95 9.75
N GLN A 356 -10.12 19.93 8.95
CA GLN A 356 -10.13 19.36 7.59
C GLN A 356 -10.61 17.90 7.54
N SER A 357 -10.02 17.02 8.35
CA SER A 357 -10.39 15.60 8.40
C SER A 357 -11.88 15.41 8.72
N PHE A 358 -12.40 16.19 9.66
CA PHE A 358 -13.80 16.10 10.07
C PHE A 358 -14.75 16.61 9.00
N THR A 359 -14.42 17.74 8.35
CA THR A 359 -15.20 18.25 7.21
C THR A 359 -15.27 17.21 6.10
N MET A 360 -14.17 16.52 5.79
CA MET A 360 -14.17 15.44 4.80
C MET A 360 -15.07 14.28 5.22
N LEU A 361 -14.96 13.81 6.47
CA LEU A 361 -15.81 12.74 6.99
C LEU A 361 -17.30 13.10 6.88
N CYS A 362 -17.67 14.28 7.36
CA CYS A 362 -19.05 14.76 7.36
C CYS A 362 -19.61 14.99 5.95
N ARG A 363 -18.76 15.31 4.98
CA ARG A 363 -19.18 15.53 3.59
C ARG A 363 -19.31 14.24 2.79
N HIS A 364 -18.42 13.27 2.99
CA HIS A 364 -18.28 12.13 2.08
C HIS A 364 -18.71 10.79 2.67
N LEU A 365 -18.60 10.60 3.99
CA LEU A 365 -18.74 9.28 4.61
C LEU A 365 -19.90 9.18 5.60
N LEU A 366 -19.96 10.11 6.57
CA LEU A 366 -20.99 10.06 7.63
C LEU A 366 -22.42 10.11 7.07
N PRO A 367 -22.75 10.91 6.05
CA PRO A 367 -24.09 10.91 5.46
C PRO A 367 -24.48 9.55 4.90
N LYS A 368 -23.56 8.79 4.30
CA LYS A 368 -23.85 7.46 3.75
C LYS A 368 -24.17 6.46 4.86
N LEU A 369 -23.41 6.50 5.96
CA LEU A 369 -23.65 5.63 7.12
C LEU A 369 -24.96 5.97 7.84
N LEU A 370 -25.28 7.26 7.95
CA LEU A 370 -26.47 7.74 8.66
C LEU A 370 -27.69 7.89 7.76
N SER A 371 -27.60 7.58 6.46
CA SER A 371 -28.76 7.63 5.57
C SER A 371 -29.72 6.50 5.94
N VAL A 372 -30.98 6.84 6.20
CA VAL A 372 -32.03 5.82 6.32
C VAL A 372 -32.30 5.30 4.92
N ARG A 373 -31.86 4.07 4.61
CA ARG A 373 -32.47 3.33 3.50
C ARG A 373 -33.82 2.86 4.01
N GLU A 374 -34.88 3.52 3.57
CA GLU A 374 -36.24 2.99 3.63
C GLU A 374 -36.30 1.79 2.67
N ALA A 375 -35.70 0.67 3.05
CA ALA A 375 -35.79 -0.57 2.30
C ALA A 375 -37.06 -1.29 2.75
N GLN A 376 -38.13 -1.11 1.96
CA GLN A 376 -39.11 -2.13 1.59
C GLN A 376 -39.31 -3.28 2.59
N ALA A 377 -40.07 -3.04 3.64
CA ALA A 377 -40.84 -4.08 4.31
C ALA A 377 -42.12 -3.42 4.82
N GLY A 378 -43.22 -3.65 4.11
CA GLY A 378 -44.53 -3.55 4.74
C GLY A 378 -44.57 -4.53 5.91
N HIS A 379 -45.23 -4.13 7.00
CA HIS A 379 -45.25 -4.77 8.32
C HIS A 379 -43.96 -4.61 9.14
N GLU A 380 -43.96 -3.65 10.07
CA GLU A 380 -44.23 -3.98 11.48
C GLU A 380 -44.44 -2.73 12.34
N ILE A 381 -45.35 -2.89 13.31
CA ILE A 381 -45.73 -1.94 14.35
C ILE A 381 -44.67 -1.97 15.45
N GLY A 382 -44.18 -0.80 15.87
CA GLY A 382 -43.62 -0.59 17.21
C GLY A 382 -42.10 -0.70 17.35
N THR A 383 -41.41 0.43 17.34
CA THR A 383 -40.68 1.01 18.49
C THR A 383 -39.94 2.26 17.99
N ASP A 384 -39.85 3.30 18.82
CA ASP A 384 -39.04 4.51 18.56
C ASP A 384 -37.51 4.21 18.48
N ALA A 385 -37.14 2.93 18.64
CA ALA A 385 -35.79 2.38 18.62
C ALA A 385 -35.30 2.23 17.16
N GLY A 386 -34.73 3.31 16.63
CA GLY A 386 -34.10 3.28 15.31
C GLY A 386 -34.21 4.58 14.52
N ARG A 387 -34.94 5.58 15.02
CA ARG A 387 -35.02 6.89 14.38
C ARG A 387 -33.80 7.74 14.76
N LEU A 388 -33.15 8.32 13.76
CA LEU A 388 -32.09 9.30 13.99
C LEU A 388 -32.67 10.52 14.73
N PRO A 389 -31.98 11.04 15.75
CA PRO A 389 -32.37 12.29 16.39
C PRO A 389 -32.45 13.44 15.38
N SER A 390 -33.44 14.31 15.53
CA SER A 390 -33.75 15.38 14.57
C SER A 390 -32.62 16.39 14.36
N ASN A 391 -31.73 16.55 15.33
CA ASN A 391 -30.57 17.43 15.27
C ASN A 391 -29.40 16.88 14.43
N VAL A 392 -29.35 15.57 14.14
CA VAL A 392 -28.23 14.94 13.41
C VAL A 392 -28.04 15.56 12.02
N THR A 393 -29.13 15.78 11.29
CA THR A 393 -29.09 16.39 9.95
C THR A 393 -28.51 17.80 9.98
N LEU A 394 -28.86 18.59 11.00
CA LEU A 394 -28.34 19.94 11.17
C LEU A 394 -26.83 19.91 11.48
N LEU A 395 -26.41 19.03 12.40
CA LEU A 395 -25.01 18.89 12.79
C LEU A 395 -24.12 18.44 11.62
N LEU A 396 -24.60 17.49 10.80
CA LEU A 396 -23.90 17.06 9.59
C LEU A 396 -23.73 18.20 8.59
N ARG A 397 -24.76 19.03 8.38
CA ARG A 397 -24.67 20.20 7.48
C ARG A 397 -23.63 21.20 7.95
N VAL A 398 -23.61 21.53 9.24
CA VAL A 398 -22.62 22.46 9.81
C VAL A 398 -21.21 21.88 9.69
N CYS A 399 -21.03 20.60 9.99
CA CYS A 399 -19.72 19.95 9.93
C CYS A 399 -19.16 19.83 8.50
N ALA A 400 -20.04 19.58 7.52
CA ALA A 400 -19.65 19.38 6.12
C ALA A 400 -19.37 20.68 5.35
N ASP A 401 -19.66 21.85 5.92
CA ASP A 401 -19.51 23.16 5.29
C ASP A 401 -18.12 23.75 5.58
N PRO A 402 -17.20 23.78 4.59
CA PRO A 402 -15.86 24.33 4.78
C PRO A 402 -15.85 25.85 4.99
N SER A 403 -16.95 26.57 4.74
CA SER A 403 -17.02 28.01 5.02
C SER A 403 -17.16 28.34 6.50
N GLN A 404 -17.56 27.36 7.32
CA GLN A 404 -17.67 27.52 8.77
C GLN A 404 -16.29 27.66 9.41
N PRO A 405 -16.16 28.42 10.51
CA PRO A 405 -14.92 28.49 11.28
C PRO A 405 -14.63 27.16 11.99
N ASP A 406 -13.35 26.84 12.20
CA ASP A 406 -12.91 25.54 12.74
C ASP A 406 -13.61 25.18 14.05
N TRP A 407 -13.75 26.13 14.98
CA TRP A 407 -14.38 25.90 16.29
C TRP A 407 -15.84 25.43 16.15
N ARG A 408 -16.58 25.95 15.15
CA ARG A 408 -17.98 25.59 14.93
C ARG A 408 -18.12 24.21 14.30
N ILE A 409 -17.21 23.86 13.39
CA ILE A 409 -17.14 22.52 12.82
C ILE A 409 -16.82 21.50 13.92
N LEU A 410 -15.78 21.77 14.72
CA LEU A 410 -15.37 20.88 15.81
C LEU A 410 -16.46 20.72 16.87
N TRP A 411 -17.18 21.79 17.21
CA TRP A 411 -18.35 21.71 18.08
C TRP A 411 -19.44 20.80 17.49
N ALA A 412 -19.78 20.96 16.21
CA ALA A 412 -20.81 20.16 15.55
C ALA A 412 -20.43 18.66 15.50
N VAL A 413 -19.15 18.36 15.27
CA VAL A 413 -18.60 16.99 15.31
C VAL A 413 -18.77 16.38 16.70
N GLN A 414 -18.41 17.13 17.74
CA GLN A 414 -18.51 16.64 19.11
C GLN A 414 -19.98 16.42 19.52
N ALA A 415 -20.86 17.38 19.20
CA ALA A 415 -22.30 17.24 19.43
C ALA A 415 -22.90 16.05 18.66
N LEU A 416 -22.44 15.77 17.43
CA LEU A 416 -22.86 14.61 16.65
C LEU A 416 -22.42 13.31 17.32
N LYS A 417 -21.16 13.23 17.74
CA LYS A 417 -20.61 12.09 18.46
C LYS A 417 -21.41 11.81 19.75
N ASP A 418 -21.70 12.84 20.52
CA ASP A 418 -22.46 12.72 21.77
C ASP A 418 -23.91 12.29 21.53
N THR A 419 -24.53 12.79 20.45
CA THR A 419 -25.89 12.40 20.04
C THR A 419 -25.98 10.92 19.63
N LEU A 420 -24.93 10.38 19.00
CA LEU A 420 -24.90 8.99 18.52
C LEU A 420 -24.46 7.99 19.59
N LYS A 421 -23.79 8.46 20.65
CA LYS A 421 -23.26 7.61 21.73
C LYS A 421 -24.29 6.64 22.34
N PRO A 422 -25.55 7.03 22.62
CA PRO A 422 -26.54 6.13 23.21
C PRO A 422 -27.02 5.03 22.26
N LEU A 423 -26.83 5.19 20.94
CA LEU A 423 -27.27 4.24 19.92
C LEU A 423 -26.28 3.09 19.71
N ARG A 424 -25.13 3.12 20.37
CA ARG A 424 -24.06 2.14 20.13
C ARG A 424 -24.41 0.80 20.80
N PRO A 425 -24.13 -0.34 20.15
CA PRO A 425 -24.44 -1.65 20.71
C PRO A 425 -23.59 -1.94 21.94
N CYS A 426 -24.12 -2.77 22.82
CA CYS A 426 -23.44 -3.28 24.01
C CYS A 426 -23.69 -4.80 24.14
N SER A 427 -22.93 -5.60 23.38
CA SER A 427 -22.98 -7.07 23.42
C SER A 427 -21.56 -7.65 23.40
N GLN A 428 -21.45 -8.96 23.68
CA GLN A 428 -20.17 -9.69 23.65
C GLN A 428 -19.46 -9.64 22.29
N ASP A 429 -20.21 -9.47 21.20
CA ASP A 429 -19.64 -9.32 19.84
C ASP A 429 -18.79 -8.05 19.71
N TYR A 430 -19.02 -7.05 20.56
CA TYR A 430 -18.28 -5.79 20.64
C TYR A 430 -17.34 -5.80 21.85
N SER A 431 -16.46 -6.80 21.90
CA SER A 431 -15.53 -7.05 23.02
C SER A 431 -14.64 -5.86 23.39
N TYR A 432 -14.43 -4.91 22.48
CA TYR A 432 -13.66 -3.69 22.74
C TYR A 432 -14.40 -2.66 23.63
N ARG A 433 -15.68 -2.88 23.93
CA ARG A 433 -16.50 -2.06 24.84
C ARG A 433 -17.31 -2.86 25.85
N PHE A 434 -17.49 -4.15 25.62
CA PHE A 434 -18.18 -5.03 26.55
C PHE A 434 -17.16 -5.65 27.52
N PRO A 435 -17.44 -5.69 28.84
CA PRO A 435 -18.71 -5.37 29.49
C PRO A 435 -18.82 -3.92 29.99
N GLU A 436 -17.83 -3.06 29.77
CA GLU A 436 -17.75 -1.70 30.32
C GLU A 436 -18.98 -0.85 29.95
N CYS A 437 -19.48 -0.99 28.71
CA CYS A 437 -20.68 -0.31 28.24
C CYS A 437 -21.95 -0.67 29.02
N ARG A 438 -21.97 -1.81 29.75
CA ARG A 438 -23.11 -2.24 30.58
C ARG A 438 -23.15 -1.52 31.92
N TYR A 439 -21.98 -1.19 32.47
CA TYR A 439 -21.84 -0.66 33.83
C TYR A 439 -21.53 0.83 33.85
N ASN A 440 -21.05 1.38 32.74
CA ASN A 440 -20.67 2.78 32.63
C ASN A 440 -21.40 3.44 31.45
N GLN A 441 -22.46 4.19 31.75
CA GLN A 441 -23.16 5.04 30.75
C GLN A 441 -22.26 6.17 30.22
N GLY A 442 -21.13 6.43 30.88
CA GLY A 442 -20.07 7.33 30.43
C GLY A 442 -19.16 6.75 29.33
N TYR A 443 -19.32 5.49 28.92
CA TYR A 443 -18.47 4.78 27.95
C TYR A 443 -19.00 4.74 26.50
#